data_AF-A0A2N7VFQ3-F1
#
_entry.id   AF-A0A2N7VFQ3-F1
#
_cell.length_a   1.000
_cell.length_b   1.000
_cell.length_c   1.000
_cell.angle_alpha   90.00
_cell.angle_beta   90.00
_cell.angle_gamma   90.00
#
_symmetry.space_group_name_H-M   'P 1'
#
loop_
_entity.id
_entity.type
_entity.pdbx_description
1 polymer ?
#
loop_
_entity_poly.entity_id
_entity_poly.type
_entity_poly.pdbx_seq_one_letter_code
_entity_poly.pdbx_strand_id
1 'polypeptide(L)' 'MHHPDAAFTHRGYLLNCAPARAGDGMFQPYVVISRSSDGELVANRFFPNDLRFSEEAAAIAHARDWAVRWIDASSLTV' A
#
# COMPACT_ATOMS: atom_id res chain seq x y z
N MET A 1 5.94 15.24 3.17
CA MET A 1 5.40 14.60 4.39
C MET A 1 5.64 13.11 4.26
N HIS A 2 6.64 12.58 4.96
CA HIS A 2 6.71 11.14 5.22
C HIS A 2 5.59 10.87 6.23
N HIS A 3 4.62 10.01 5.91
CA HIS A 3 3.66 9.51 6.90
C HIS A 3 4.30 8.29 7.57
N PRO A 4 4.98 8.42 8.73
CA PRO A 4 5.64 7.30 9.39
C PRO A 4 4.66 6.20 9.86
N ASP A 5 3.36 6.48 9.91
CA ASP A 5 2.33 5.55 10.39
C ASP A 5 1.78 4.61 9.30
N ALA A 6 2.21 4.76 8.05
CA ALA A 6 1.61 4.06 6.92
C ALA A 6 2.41 2.83 6.46
N ALA A 7 3.57 2.56 7.08
CA ALA A 7 4.36 1.36 6.87
C ALA A 7 4.18 0.35 8.01
N PHE A 8 3.94 -0.93 7.67
CA PHE A 8 3.79 -2.01 8.65
C PHE A 8 4.27 -3.35 8.08
N THR A 9 4.60 -4.29 8.97
CA THR A 9 5.06 -5.63 8.57
C THR A 9 3.90 -6.62 8.59
N HIS A 10 3.78 -7.45 7.55
CA HIS A 10 2.81 -8.55 7.47
C HIS A 10 3.45 -9.78 6.81
N ARG A 11 3.43 -10.93 7.50
CA ARG A 11 3.92 -12.24 6.99
C ARG A 11 5.32 -12.22 6.34
N GLY A 12 6.24 -11.45 6.91
CA GLY A 12 7.62 -11.33 6.40
C GLY A 12 7.81 -10.32 5.26
N TYR A 13 6.80 -9.49 4.99
CA TYR A 13 6.85 -8.38 4.05
C TYR A 13 6.66 -7.04 4.76
N LEU A 14 7.43 -6.03 4.36
CA LEU A 14 7.23 -4.64 4.73
C LEU A 14 6.27 -4.01 3.71
N LEU A 15 5.12 -3.55 4.17
CA LEU A 15 4.07 -2.94 3.40
C LEU A 15 4.07 -1.44 3.67
N ASN A 16 4.52 -0.65 2.70
CA ASN A 16 4.57 0.80 2.79
C ASN A 16 3.39 1.39 2.01
N CYS A 17 2.33 1.72 2.72
CA CYS A 17 1.13 2.33 2.14
C CYS A 17 1.29 3.85 2.18
N ALA A 18 0.85 4.56 1.14
CA ALA A 18 0.89 6.02 1.16
C ALA A 18 -0.26 6.61 0.36
N PRO A 19 -0.71 7.83 0.72
CA PRO A 19 -1.61 8.60 -0.11
C PRO A 19 -0.79 9.37 -1.16
N ALA A 20 -1.06 9.13 -2.43
CA ALA A 20 -0.53 9.95 -3.53
C ALA A 20 -1.54 11.06 -3.84
N ARG A 21 -1.16 12.32 -3.63
CA ARG A 21 -2.05 13.46 -3.89
C ARG A 21 -2.24 13.68 -5.39
N ALA A 22 -3.49 13.65 -5.84
CA ALA A 22 -3.87 13.95 -7.20
C ALA A 22 -4.10 15.46 -7.39
N GLY A 23 -4.04 15.92 -8.65
CA GLY A 23 -4.14 17.35 -9.00
C GLY A 23 -5.49 18.00 -8.69
N ASP A 24 -6.52 17.19 -8.44
CA ASP A 24 -7.88 17.59 -8.04
C ASP A 24 -8.05 17.75 -6.52
N GLY A 25 -6.98 17.55 -5.74
CA GLY A 25 -7.01 17.59 -4.28
C GLY A 25 -7.43 16.30 -3.61
N MET A 26 -7.75 15.24 -4.38
CA MET A 26 -8.01 13.91 -3.84
C MET A 26 -6.72 13.11 -3.62
N PHE A 27 -6.84 11.97 -2.94
CA PHE A 27 -5.75 11.06 -2.64
C PHE A 27 -5.98 9.71 -3.30
N GLN A 28 -4.99 9.29 -4.07
CA GLN A 28 -4.94 7.98 -4.69
C GLN A 28 -4.17 7.03 -3.77
N PRO A 29 -4.69 5.84 -3.48
CA PRO A 29 -3.96 4.87 -2.69
C PRO A 29 -2.73 4.40 -3.47
N TYR A 30 -1.65 4.17 -2.74
CA TYR A 30 -0.39 3.67 -3.27
C TYR A 30 0.23 2.71 -2.27
N VAL A 31 0.84 1.63 -2.76
CA VAL A 31 1.55 0.69 -1.89
C VAL A 31 2.80 0.13 -2.54
N VAL A 32 3.85 0.08 -1.72
CA VAL A 32 5.11 -0.59 -2.02
C VAL A 32 5.27 -1.77 -1.07
N ILE A 33 5.56 -2.94 -1.61
CA ILE A 33 5.74 -4.17 -0.84
C ILE A 33 7.17 -4.65 -1.07
N SER A 34 7.93 -4.75 0.01
CA SER A 34 9.28 -5.30 0.01
C SER A 34 9.38 -6.50 0.95
N ARG A 35 10.28 -7.44 0.67
CA ARG A 35 10.55 -8.54 1.60
C ARG A 35 11.31 -8.02 2.82
N SER A 36 10.87 -8.37 4.02
CA SER A 36 11.47 -7.85 5.26
C SER A 36 12.88 -8.38 5.52
N SER A 37 13.28 -9.51 4.93
CA SER A 37 14.60 -10.14 5.16
C SER A 37 15.76 -9.40 4.49
N ASP A 38 15.55 -8.91 3.28
CA ASP A 38 16.62 -8.39 2.41
C ASP A 38 16.23 -7.06 1.74
N GLY A 39 14.98 -6.60 1.91
CA GLY A 39 14.49 -5.35 1.34
C GLY A 39 14.11 -5.43 -0.14
N GLU A 40 14.19 -6.60 -0.78
CA GLU A 40 13.85 -6.79 -2.19
C GLU A 40 12.42 -6.31 -2.46
N LEU A 41 12.27 -5.46 -3.48
CA LEU A 41 10.97 -4.98 -3.93
C LEU A 41 10.21 -6.15 -4.58
N VAL A 42 9.08 -6.52 -3.99
CA VAL A 42 8.24 -7.63 -4.45
C VAL A 42 7.11 -7.11 -5.33
N ALA A 43 6.49 -6.00 -4.92
CA ALA A 43 5.45 -5.37 -5.70
C ALA A 43 5.43 -3.86 -5.47
N ASN A 44 5.08 -3.14 -6.53
CA ASN A 44 4.77 -1.72 -6.47
C ASN A 44 3.44 -1.50 -7.18
N ARG A 45 2.43 -1.00 -6.46
CA ARG A 45 1.09 -0.81 -7.00
C ARG A 45 0.61 0.63 -6.84
N PHE A 46 0.39 1.23 -8.01
CA PHE A 46 -0.48 2.38 -8.20
C PHE A 46 -1.89 1.88 -8.55
N PHE A 47 -2.89 2.39 -7.84
CA PHE A 47 -4.28 2.05 -8.11
C PHE A 47 -4.84 2.87 -9.29
N PRO A 48 -5.99 2.50 -9.88
CA PRO A 48 -6.60 3.28 -10.96
C PRO A 48 -6.95 4.72 -10.54
N ASN A 49 -6.98 5.65 -11.51
CA ASN A 49 -7.34 7.04 -11.25
C ASN A 49 -8.80 7.23 -10.79
N ASP A 50 -9.70 6.33 -11.13
CA ASP A 50 -11.09 6.36 -10.67
C ASP A 50 -11.22 5.91 -9.20
N LEU A 51 -10.17 5.35 -8.61
CA LEU A 51 -10.12 4.97 -7.21
C LEU A 51 -9.34 6.03 -6.41
N ARG A 52 -10.06 7.07 -6.00
CA ARG A 52 -9.54 8.19 -5.21
C ARG A 52 -10.41 8.44 -3.99
N PHE A 53 -9.80 9.02 -2.97
CA PHE A 53 -10.43 9.32 -1.69
C PHE A 53 -10.25 10.80 -1.36
N SER A 54 -11.24 11.39 -0.70
CA SER A 54 -11.13 12.77 -0.20
C SER A 54 -10.16 12.90 0.97
N GLU A 55 -9.94 11.82 1.72
CA GLU A 55 -9.12 11.78 2.93
C GLU A 55 -7.87 10.91 2.75
N GLU A 56 -6.72 11.38 3.22
CA GLU A 56 -5.45 10.62 3.22
C GLU A 56 -5.59 9.28 3.95
N ALA A 57 -6.23 9.30 5.12
CA ALA A 57 -6.41 8.11 5.94
C ALA A 57 -7.24 7.03 5.24
N ALA A 58 -8.23 7.42 4.42
CA ALA A 58 -9.05 6.49 3.66
C ALA A 58 -8.25 5.83 2.51
N ALA A 59 -7.40 6.60 1.82
CA ALA A 59 -6.49 6.06 0.81
C ALA A 59 -5.48 5.08 1.42
N ILE A 60 -4.90 5.43 2.58
CA ILE A 60 -3.99 4.54 3.31
C ILE A 60 -4.72 3.27 3.75
N ALA A 61 -5.90 3.37 4.36
CA ALA A 61 -6.67 2.22 4.80
C ALA A 61 -7.01 1.26 3.64
N HIS A 62 -7.37 1.80 2.48
CA HIS A 62 -7.61 1.00 1.28
C HIS A 62 -6.35 0.28 0.79
N ALA A 63 -5.22 0.99 0.70
CA ALA A 63 -3.95 0.40 0.32
C ALA A 63 -3.52 -0.72 1.28
N ARG A 64 -3.75 -0.54 2.59
CA ARG A 64 -3.47 -1.55 3.63
C ARG A 64 -4.32 -2.81 3.47
N ASP A 65 -5.64 -2.66 3.34
CA ASP A 65 -6.55 -3.81 3.16
C ASP A 65 -6.20 -4.59 1.89
N TRP A 66 -5.97 -3.89 0.78
CA TRP A 66 -5.56 -4.52 -0.47
C TRP A 66 -4.23 -5.29 -0.32
N ALA A 67 -3.23 -4.68 0.32
CA ALA A 67 -1.91 -5.28 0.46
C ALA A 67 -1.93 -6.55 1.32
N VAL A 68 -2.68 -6.53 2.43
CA VAL A 68 -2.89 -7.71 3.29
C VAL A 68 -3.53 -8.84 2.49
N ARG A 69 -4.63 -8.55 1.78
CA ARG A 69 -5.33 -9.55 0.96
C ARG A 69 -4.45 -10.11 -0.15
N TRP A 70 -3.64 -9.27 -0.79
CA TRP A 70 -2.73 -9.69 -1.85
C TRP A 70 -1.64 -10.63 -1.32
N ILE A 71 -1.04 -10.30 -0.17
CA ILE A 71 -0.06 -11.17 0.49
C ILE A 71 -0.71 -12.48 0.93
N ASP A 72 -1.88 -12.42 1.55
CA ASP A 72 -2.58 -13.63 2.00
C ASP A 72 -2.93 -14.55 0.82
N ALA A 73 -3.42 -14.00 -0.29
CA ALA A 73 -3.66 -14.76 -1.51
C ALA A 73 -2.36 -15.33 -2.13
N SER A 74 -1.28 -14.54 -2.16
CA SER A 74 0.02 -14.98 -2.70
C SER A 74 0.66 -16.09 -1.86
N SER A 75 0.45 -16.06 -0.54
CA SER A 75 1.00 -17.02 0.42
C SER A 75 0.35 -18.41 0.38
N LEU A 76 -0.83 -18.54 -0.24
CA LEU A 76 -1.54 -19.82 -0.40
C LEU A 76 -0.98 -20.67 -1.56
N THR A 77 0.09 -20.21 -2.20
CA THR A 77 0.69 -20.86 -3.38
C THR A 77 1.95 -21.69 -3.05
N VAL A 78 2.03 -22.24 -1.83
CA VAL A 78 3.05 -23.22 -1.42
C VAL A 78 2.44 -24.61 -1.32
#